data_AF-R8VS22-F1
#
_entry.id   AF-R8VS22-F1
#
_cell.length_a   1.000
_cell.length_b   1.000
_cell.length_c   1.000
_cell.angle_alpha   90.00
_cell.angle_beta   90.00
_cell.angle_gamma   90.00
#
_symmetry.space_group_name_H-M   'P 1'
#
loop_
_entity.id
_entity.type
_entity.pdbx_description
1 polymer ?
#
loop_
_entity_poly.entity_id
_entity_poly.type
_entity_poly.pdbx_seq_one_letter_code
_entity_poly.pdbx_strand_id
1 'polypeptide(L)'
;MPKEQCRRTADYEISVGPDGYYFRFYCAISGALLCTVGPVRGDTRETALQTAWQTEGRSLFNQCHKCGRWVSDVMYNADTLECVECSPWKPSLNFCPHCGAKLCGTGSVCHKCGMRLMEDREREGRHQKIRRMGMEQYGFGPDAMKKIKVCRICGAVMSGEEDFCTDCGAILPKETLFDLYKTMHFYCPACSTVLADTASFCPQCGKRLRYR
;
A
#
# COMPACT_ATOMS: atom_id res chain seq x y z
N MET A 1 -13.71 -2.66 -20.84
CA MET A 1 -13.50 -2.70 -19.38
C MET A 1 -14.59 -1.85 -18.75
N PRO A 2 -15.49 -2.42 -17.92
CA PRO A 2 -16.51 -1.62 -17.26
C PRO A 2 -15.77 -0.61 -16.38
N LYS A 3 -16.10 0.67 -16.50
CA LYS A 3 -15.64 1.68 -15.53
C LYS A 3 -16.21 1.24 -14.18
N GLU A 4 -15.37 0.69 -13.31
CA GLU A 4 -15.76 0.36 -11.94
C GLU A 4 -16.44 1.59 -11.35
N GLN A 5 -17.68 1.42 -10.87
CA GLN A 5 -18.41 2.48 -10.21
C GLN A 5 -17.55 3.01 -9.05
N CYS A 6 -17.39 4.34 -9.01
CA CYS A 6 -16.68 5.01 -7.93
C CYS A 6 -17.31 4.60 -6.59
N ARG A 7 -16.59 3.82 -5.78
CA ARG A 7 -17.09 3.33 -4.49
C ARG A 7 -17.27 4.53 -3.57
N ARG A 8 -18.48 4.70 -3.02
CA ARG A 8 -18.81 5.84 -2.16
C ARG A 8 -18.17 5.76 -0.78
N THR A 9 -17.87 4.56 -0.31
CA THR A 9 -17.25 4.28 1.00
C THR A 9 -16.15 3.22 0.85
N ALA A 10 -15.33 3.06 1.88
CA ALA A 10 -14.51 1.87 2.03
C ALA A 10 -15.36 0.60 2.21
N ASP A 11 -14.71 -0.56 2.12
CA ASP A 11 -15.33 -1.84 2.40
C ASP A 11 -15.73 -1.88 3.87
N TYR A 12 -16.88 -2.45 4.20
CA TYR A 12 -17.42 -2.35 5.56
C TYR A 12 -18.27 -3.54 5.98
N GLU A 13 -18.33 -3.76 7.28
CA GLU A 13 -19.32 -4.60 7.94
C GLU A 13 -20.24 -3.73 8.79
N ILE A 14 -21.48 -4.20 8.98
CA ILE A 14 -22.48 -3.52 9.80
C ILE A 14 -23.00 -4.47 10.88
N SER A 15 -23.17 -3.93 12.08
CA SER A 15 -23.93 -4.57 13.16
C SER A 15 -24.96 -3.60 13.72
N VAL A 16 -26.06 -4.13 14.24
CA VAL A 16 -27.14 -3.34 14.86
C VAL A 16 -27.10 -3.57 16.36
N GLY A 17 -26.98 -2.49 17.12
CA GLY A 17 -27.10 -2.50 18.58
C GLY A 17 -28.40 -1.86 19.05
N PRO A 18 -28.67 -1.86 20.37
CA PRO A 18 -29.88 -1.24 20.93
C PRO A 18 -29.96 0.27 20.64
N ASP A 19 -28.81 0.94 20.49
CA ASP A 19 -28.72 2.40 20.35
C ASP A 19 -28.51 2.89 18.91
N GLY A 20 -28.42 1.98 17.93
CA GLY A 20 -28.22 2.31 16.52
C GLY A 20 -27.29 1.35 15.76
N TYR A 21 -26.78 1.82 14.63
CA TYR A 21 -25.89 1.05 13.76
C TYR A 21 -24.42 1.23 14.15
N TYR A 22 -23.63 0.18 13.98
CA TYR A 22 -22.17 0.21 14.09
C TYR A 22 -21.57 -0.21 12.75
N PHE A 23 -20.59 0.55 12.28
CA PHE A 23 -19.92 0.32 11.01
C PHE A 23 -18.44 0.06 11.25
N ARG A 24 -17.93 -1.04 10.71
CA ARG A 24 -16.51 -1.39 10.75
C ARG A 24 -15.96 -1.20 9.35
N PHE A 25 -15.02 -0.27 9.16
CA PHE A 25 -14.46 0.04 7.84
C PHE A 25 -13.08 -0.57 7.66
N TYR A 26 -12.88 -1.18 6.49
CA TYR A 26 -11.73 -2.00 6.16
C TYR A 26 -10.98 -1.50 4.91
N CYS A 27 -9.66 -1.60 4.94
CA CYS A 27 -8.81 -1.36 3.78
C CYS A 27 -9.06 -2.44 2.72
N ALA A 28 -9.39 -2.02 1.50
CA ALA A 28 -9.78 -2.92 0.41
C ALA A 28 -8.66 -3.86 -0.09
N ILE A 29 -7.39 -3.61 0.28
CA ILE A 29 -6.25 -4.45 -0.11
C ILE A 29 -5.79 -5.32 1.06
N SER A 30 -5.51 -4.73 2.21
CA SER A 30 -4.93 -5.46 3.34
C SER A 30 -5.98 -6.15 4.21
N GLY A 31 -7.25 -5.79 4.11
CA GLY A 31 -8.29 -6.22 5.05
C GLY A 31 -8.14 -5.61 6.45
N ALA A 32 -7.25 -4.63 6.61
CA ALA A 32 -7.04 -3.93 7.87
C ALA A 32 -8.31 -3.19 8.29
N LEU A 33 -8.76 -3.39 9.53
CA LEU A 33 -9.79 -2.59 10.18
C LEU A 33 -9.17 -1.24 10.58
N LEU A 34 -9.68 -0.15 10.02
CA LEU A 34 -9.15 1.19 10.30
C LEU A 34 -9.98 1.93 11.34
N CYS A 35 -11.30 1.73 11.34
CA CYS A 35 -12.16 2.29 12.37
C CYS A 35 -13.44 1.49 12.56
N THR A 36 -13.99 1.63 13.76
CA THR A 36 -15.36 1.25 14.09
C THR A 36 -16.10 2.52 14.49
N VAL A 37 -17.17 2.84 13.78
CA VAL A 37 -17.99 4.04 13.99
C VAL A 37 -19.36 3.62 14.50
N GLY A 38 -19.72 4.05 15.69
CA GLY A 38 -21.04 3.81 16.25
C GLY A 38 -21.12 4.06 17.76
N PRO A 39 -22.32 4.11 18.32
CA PRO A 39 -23.60 3.93 17.63
C PRO A 39 -23.98 5.14 16.76
N VAL A 40 -24.43 4.89 15.53
CA VAL A 40 -24.97 5.91 14.62
C VAL A 40 -26.47 5.73 14.50
N ARG A 41 -27.23 6.76 14.89
CA ARG A 41 -28.67 6.82 14.72
C ARG A 41 -28.99 7.22 13.29
N GLY A 42 -29.95 6.55 12.67
CA GLY A 42 -30.44 6.92 11.35
C GLY A 42 -31.74 6.21 11.03
N ASP A 43 -32.61 6.90 10.29
CA ASP A 43 -33.91 6.36 9.86
C ASP A 43 -33.76 5.16 8.92
N THR A 44 -32.62 5.08 8.22
CA THR A 44 -32.28 3.97 7.31
C THR A 44 -30.82 3.57 7.49
N ARG A 45 -30.48 2.35 7.04
CA ARG A 45 -29.10 1.86 7.00
C ARG A 45 -28.21 2.75 6.15
N GLU A 46 -28.70 3.17 4.99
CA GLU A 46 -27.95 3.95 4.01
C GLU A 46 -27.61 5.33 4.54
N THR A 47 -28.55 6.00 5.21
CA THR A 47 -28.30 7.32 5.83
C THR A 47 -27.32 7.19 6.99
N ALA A 48 -27.47 6.20 7.86
CA ALA A 48 -26.53 5.93 8.94
C ALA A 48 -25.11 5.63 8.42
N LEU A 49 -24.99 4.85 7.33
CA LEU A 49 -23.70 4.56 6.68
C LEU A 49 -23.04 5.84 6.14
N GLN A 50 -23.80 6.69 5.45
CA GLN A 50 -23.25 7.94 4.94
C GLN A 50 -22.79 8.85 6.07
N THR A 51 -23.55 8.95 7.15
CA THR A 51 -23.13 9.70 8.34
C THR A 51 -21.83 9.12 8.90
N ALA A 52 -21.78 7.82 9.21
CA ALA A 52 -20.60 7.15 9.75
C ALA A 52 -19.35 7.35 8.88
N TRP A 53 -19.53 7.24 7.57
CA TRP A 53 -18.45 7.44 6.61
C TRP A 53 -17.98 8.89 6.57
N GLN A 54 -18.89 9.87 6.47
CA GLN A 54 -18.49 11.27 6.31
C GLN A 54 -17.92 11.89 7.59
N THR A 55 -18.34 11.43 8.77
CA THR A 55 -17.89 12.01 10.05
C THR A 55 -16.54 11.46 10.50
N GLU A 56 -16.33 10.15 10.39
CA GLU A 56 -15.17 9.48 10.98
C GLU A 56 -14.44 8.56 9.99
N GLY A 57 -15.17 7.78 9.19
CA GLY A 57 -14.55 6.81 8.29
C GLY A 57 -13.64 7.45 7.23
N ARG A 58 -14.13 8.46 6.52
CA ARG A 58 -13.55 9.01 5.29
C ARG A 58 -12.14 9.57 5.45
N SER A 59 -11.80 10.14 6.61
CA SER A 59 -10.50 10.78 6.85
C SER A 59 -9.36 9.78 7.01
N LEU A 60 -9.67 8.51 7.29
CA LEU A 60 -8.68 7.45 7.52
C LEU A 60 -8.27 6.68 6.26
N PHE A 61 -8.88 7.01 5.11
CA PHE A 61 -8.67 6.29 3.86
C PHE A 61 -8.29 7.22 2.71
N ASN A 62 -7.51 6.66 1.79
CA ASN A 62 -7.18 7.25 0.50
C ASN A 62 -7.93 6.52 -0.61
N GLN A 63 -8.53 7.27 -1.53
CA GLN A 63 -9.17 6.69 -2.71
C GLN A 63 -8.17 6.60 -3.86
N CYS A 64 -7.98 5.40 -4.41
CA CYS A 64 -7.14 5.23 -5.59
C CYS A 64 -7.77 5.91 -6.81
N HIS A 65 -7.03 6.81 -7.47
CA HIS A 65 -7.52 7.50 -8.68
C HIS A 65 -7.71 6.56 -9.89
N LYS A 66 -7.05 5.39 -9.88
CA LYS A 66 -7.11 4.41 -10.99
C LYS A 66 -8.22 3.39 -10.86
N CYS A 67 -8.41 2.78 -9.68
CA CYS A 67 -9.44 1.74 -9.46
C CYS A 67 -10.59 2.17 -8.53
N GLY A 68 -10.52 3.35 -7.91
CA GLY A 68 -11.58 3.87 -7.04
C GLY A 68 -11.73 3.18 -5.67
N ARG A 69 -10.91 2.17 -5.36
CA ARG A 69 -10.89 1.49 -4.05
C ARG A 69 -10.35 2.43 -2.96
N TRP A 70 -10.86 2.27 -1.75
CA TRP A 70 -10.40 2.96 -0.55
C TRP A 70 -9.41 2.10 0.21
N VAL A 71 -8.23 2.64 0.48
CA VAL A 71 -7.13 1.93 1.12
C VAL A 71 -6.52 2.75 2.24
N SER A 72 -5.91 2.07 3.19
CA SER A 72 -5.12 2.68 4.26
C SER A 72 -3.87 3.36 3.73
N ASP A 73 -3.30 4.29 4.49
CA ASP A 73 -2.03 4.98 4.17
C ASP A 73 -0.92 3.99 3.77
N VAL A 74 -0.73 2.93 4.55
CA VAL A 74 0.30 1.91 4.27
C VAL A 74 0.13 1.18 2.94
N MET A 75 -1.10 1.12 2.41
CA MET A 75 -1.43 0.48 1.13
C MET A 75 -1.67 1.52 0.01
N TYR A 76 -1.31 2.77 0.24
CA TYR A 76 -1.45 3.87 -0.71
C TYR A 76 -0.07 4.37 -1.16
N ASN A 77 0.08 4.58 -2.47
CA ASN A 77 1.24 5.24 -3.06
C ASN A 77 0.91 6.72 -3.27
N ALA A 78 1.29 7.54 -2.30
CA ALA A 78 1.06 8.98 -2.30
C ALA A 78 1.78 9.70 -3.45
N ASP A 79 2.84 9.11 -4.03
CA ASP A 79 3.58 9.72 -5.14
C ASP A 79 2.79 9.67 -6.45
N THR A 80 1.95 8.65 -6.62
CA THR A 80 1.13 8.47 -7.83
C THR A 80 -0.36 8.64 -7.57
N LEU A 81 -0.77 8.90 -6.32
CA LEU A 81 -2.18 8.98 -5.89
C LEU A 81 -2.99 7.72 -6.24
N GLU A 82 -2.35 6.56 -6.09
CA GLU A 82 -2.92 5.26 -6.44
C GLU A 82 -2.67 4.26 -5.31
N CYS A 83 -3.48 3.19 -5.24
CA CYS A 83 -3.15 2.10 -4.34
C CYS A 83 -1.92 1.33 -4.83
N VAL A 84 -1.26 0.60 -3.93
CA VAL A 84 -0.02 -0.09 -4.25
C VAL A 84 -0.18 -1.21 -5.28
N GLU A 85 -1.36 -1.83 -5.37
CA GLU A 85 -1.69 -2.80 -6.43
C GLU A 85 -1.69 -2.14 -7.82
N CYS A 86 -2.20 -0.91 -7.91
CA CYS A 86 -2.29 -0.12 -9.14
C CYS A 86 -0.94 0.49 -9.56
N SER A 87 -0.16 0.93 -8.58
CA SER A 87 1.16 1.57 -8.75
C SER A 87 2.06 1.22 -7.55
N PRO A 88 2.93 0.20 -7.68
CA PRO A 88 3.88 -0.14 -6.63
C PRO A 88 4.92 0.96 -6.42
N TRP A 89 5.54 0.96 -5.23
CA TRP A 89 6.60 1.89 -4.89
C TRP A 89 7.84 1.66 -5.77
N LYS A 90 8.26 2.71 -6.49
CA LYS A 90 9.43 2.64 -7.37
C LYS A 90 10.73 2.70 -6.54
N PRO A 91 11.62 1.71 -6.64
CA PRO A 91 12.91 1.77 -5.95
C PRO A 91 13.82 2.79 -6.63
N SER A 92 14.80 3.31 -5.88
CA SER A 92 15.90 4.05 -6.48
C SER A 92 16.72 3.15 -7.41
N LEU A 93 17.40 3.72 -8.40
CA LEU A 93 18.17 2.94 -9.37
C LEU A 93 19.68 2.98 -9.00
N ASN A 94 20.19 1.88 -8.45
CA ASN A 94 21.63 1.65 -8.27
C ASN A 94 22.24 0.91 -9.48
N PHE A 95 21.42 0.12 -10.18
CA PHE A 95 21.78 -0.66 -11.35
C PHE A 95 20.74 -0.44 -12.46
N CYS A 96 21.18 -0.53 -13.71
CA CYS A 96 20.32 -0.46 -14.87
C CYS A 96 19.38 -1.68 -14.89
N PRO A 97 18.04 -1.48 -14.90
CA PRO A 97 17.09 -2.59 -14.89
C PRO A 97 17.09 -3.41 -16.20
N HIS A 98 17.76 -2.94 -17.26
CA HIS A 98 17.84 -3.64 -18.54
C HIS A 98 19.13 -4.41 -18.76
N CYS A 99 20.29 -3.83 -18.43
CA CYS A 99 21.58 -4.48 -18.69
C CYS A 99 22.39 -4.81 -17.43
N GLY A 100 21.91 -4.45 -16.24
CA GLY A 100 22.58 -4.71 -14.96
C GLY A 100 23.82 -3.86 -14.70
N ALA A 101 24.15 -2.89 -15.56
CA ALA A 101 25.27 -1.97 -15.31
C ALA A 101 25.04 -1.17 -14.03
N LYS A 102 26.06 -1.05 -13.18
CA LYS A 102 26.02 -0.13 -12.04
C LYS A 102 25.84 1.29 -12.57
N LEU A 103 24.90 2.03 -12.01
CA LEU A 103 24.67 3.42 -12.36
C LEU A 103 25.54 4.30 -11.49
N CYS A 104 26.37 5.13 -12.13
CA CYS A 104 27.22 6.10 -11.49
C CYS A 104 26.67 7.50 -11.83
N GLY A 105 25.84 8.08 -10.96
CA GLY A 105 25.33 9.45 -11.10
C GLY A 105 23.86 9.57 -11.48
N THR A 106 23.40 10.80 -11.69
CA THR A 106 22.00 11.20 -11.95
C THR A 106 21.65 11.20 -13.45
N GLY A 107 22.26 10.31 -14.23
CA GLY A 107 22.04 10.26 -15.67
C GLY A 107 20.64 9.77 -16.03
N SER A 108 19.98 10.43 -16.97
CA SER A 108 18.66 10.02 -17.52
C SER A 108 18.76 8.84 -18.50
N VAL A 109 19.98 8.41 -18.83
CA VAL A 109 20.27 7.32 -19.77
C VAL A 109 21.37 6.42 -19.20
N CYS A 110 21.24 5.11 -19.37
CA CYS A 110 22.29 4.16 -19.02
C CYS A 110 23.47 4.29 -19.99
N HIS A 111 24.64 4.64 -19.47
CA HIS A 111 25.87 4.77 -20.27
C HIS A 111 26.30 3.47 -20.98
N LYS A 112 25.83 2.30 -20.52
CA LYS A 112 26.24 0.99 -21.09
C LYS A 112 25.34 0.53 -22.22
N CYS A 113 24.02 0.66 -22.07
CA CYS A 113 23.06 0.10 -23.04
C CYS A 113 22.14 1.13 -23.69
N GLY A 114 22.29 2.42 -23.38
CA GLY A 114 21.50 3.49 -23.97
C GLY A 114 20.03 3.52 -23.54
N MET A 115 19.59 2.64 -22.64
CA MET A 115 18.22 2.67 -22.12
C MET A 115 17.99 3.99 -21.39
N ARG A 116 16.88 4.67 -21.71
CA ARG A 116 16.36 5.78 -20.92
C ARG A 116 15.87 5.27 -19.57
N LEU A 117 16.30 5.92 -18.50
CA LEU A 117 15.97 5.60 -17.10
C LEU A 117 14.80 6.47 -16.55
N MET A 118 14.06 7.12 -17.46
CA MET A 118 12.97 8.11 -17.26
C MET A 118 11.96 7.76 -16.14
N GLU A 119 11.25 8.72 -15.50
CA GLU A 119 10.73 10.01 -16.01
C GLU A 119 11.09 11.28 -15.20
N ASP A 120 11.15 12.39 -15.92
CA ASP A 120 11.58 13.73 -15.51
C ASP A 120 10.74 14.41 -14.41
N ARG A 121 11.43 15.30 -13.69
CA ARG A 121 10.99 16.24 -12.64
C ARG A 121 10.76 15.65 -11.24
N GLU A 122 11.83 15.24 -10.58
CA GLU A 122 12.05 15.74 -9.21
C GLU A 122 13.56 15.79 -8.94
N ARG A 123 13.99 16.99 -8.57
CA ARG A 123 15.37 17.40 -8.37
C ARG A 123 16.04 16.49 -7.33
N GLU A 124 17.11 15.82 -7.73
CA GLU A 124 18.14 15.21 -6.89
C GLU A 124 17.68 14.05 -5.96
N GLY A 125 18.32 12.89 -6.08
CA GLY A 125 18.09 11.72 -5.21
C GLY A 125 18.21 11.97 -3.69
N ARG A 126 18.68 13.14 -3.26
CA ARG A 126 18.60 13.62 -1.87
C ARG A 126 17.16 13.91 -1.43
N HIS A 127 16.34 14.55 -2.27
CA HIS A 127 14.93 14.84 -1.96
C HIS A 127 14.08 13.56 -1.97
N GLN A 128 14.35 12.61 -2.86
CA GLN A 128 13.64 11.32 -2.89
C GLN A 128 13.89 10.50 -1.62
N LYS A 129 15.12 10.50 -1.09
CA LYS A 129 15.44 9.82 0.17
C LYS A 129 14.79 10.50 1.37
N ILE A 130 14.83 11.84 1.43
CA ILE A 130 14.16 12.63 2.48
C ILE A 130 12.65 12.43 2.43
N ARG A 131 12.06 12.47 1.24
CA ARG A 131 10.63 12.22 1.01
C ARG A 131 10.26 10.81 1.46
N ARG A 132 11.04 9.78 1.10
CA ARG A 132 10.79 8.40 1.55
C ARG A 132 10.84 8.27 3.08
N MET A 133 11.87 8.81 3.73
CA MET A 133 11.97 8.80 5.20
C MET A 133 10.81 9.59 5.84
N GLY A 134 10.46 10.73 5.24
CA GLY A 134 9.35 11.56 5.68
C GLY A 134 7.97 10.93 5.45
N MET A 135 7.82 10.02 4.48
CA MET A 135 6.58 9.30 4.21
C MET A 135 6.43 8.10 5.16
N GLU A 136 7.54 7.43 5.52
CA GLU A 136 7.55 6.32 6.48
C GLU A 136 6.98 6.72 7.85
N GLN A 137 7.31 7.92 8.34
CA GLN A 137 6.80 8.40 9.64
C GLN A 137 5.26 8.57 9.66
N TYR A 138 4.64 8.71 8.49
CA TYR A 138 3.19 8.79 8.32
C TYR A 138 2.59 7.43 7.90
N GLY A 139 3.36 6.34 8.01
CA GLY A 139 2.88 4.98 7.76
C GLY A 139 2.90 4.56 6.28
N PHE A 140 3.48 5.36 5.38
CA PHE A 140 3.54 5.03 3.96
C PHE A 140 4.79 4.22 3.59
N GLY A 141 4.61 3.32 2.63
CA GLY A 141 5.72 2.68 1.93
C GLY A 141 6.17 1.32 2.48
N PRO A 142 7.11 0.67 1.77
CA PRO A 142 7.49 -0.71 2.05
C PRO A 142 8.07 -0.96 3.44
N ASP A 143 8.75 0.03 4.02
CA ASP A 143 9.35 -0.13 5.35
C ASP A 143 8.30 -0.05 6.47
N ALA A 144 7.23 0.73 6.30
CA ALA A 144 6.06 0.69 7.18
C ALA A 144 5.32 -0.65 7.06
N MET A 145 5.14 -1.17 5.84
CA MET A 145 4.51 -2.49 5.60
C MET A 145 5.22 -3.65 6.33
N LYS A 146 6.56 -3.60 6.47
CA LYS A 146 7.34 -4.65 7.17
C LYS A 146 7.10 -4.67 8.67
N LYS A 147 6.66 -3.56 9.26
CA LYS A 147 6.45 -3.42 10.71
C LYS A 147 5.04 -3.78 11.13
N ILE A 148 4.19 -4.21 10.20
CA ILE A 148 2.76 -4.37 10.44
C ILE A 148 2.29 -5.75 9.96
N LYS A 149 1.44 -6.37 10.79
CA LYS A 149 0.61 -7.54 10.48
C LYS A 149 -0.86 -7.14 10.57
N VAL A 150 -1.72 -7.86 9.83
CA VAL A 150 -3.17 -7.71 9.93
C VAL A 150 -3.76 -9.01 10.42
N CYS A 151 -4.56 -8.93 11.48
CA CYS A 151 -5.28 -10.08 12.01
C CYS A 151 -6.29 -10.59 10.99
N ARG A 152 -6.23 -11.88 10.63
CA ARG A 152 -7.14 -12.47 9.64
C ARG A 152 -8.56 -12.74 10.15
N ILE A 153 -8.79 -12.59 11.46
CA ILE A 153 -10.10 -12.82 12.09
C ILE A 153 -10.87 -11.51 12.25
N CYS A 154 -10.25 -10.48 12.82
CA CYS A 154 -10.94 -9.21 13.11
C CYS A 154 -10.44 -8.00 12.30
N GLY A 155 -9.39 -8.18 11.49
CA GLY A 155 -8.78 -7.10 10.71
C GLY A 155 -7.86 -6.16 11.51
N ALA A 156 -7.71 -6.34 12.82
CA ALA A 156 -6.89 -5.44 13.63
C ALA A 156 -5.44 -5.34 13.13
N VAL A 157 -4.90 -4.12 13.18
CA VAL A 157 -3.54 -3.80 12.76
C VAL A 157 -2.61 -4.00 13.96
N MET A 158 -1.62 -4.86 13.80
CA MET A 158 -0.69 -5.25 14.86
C MET A 158 0.75 -4.98 14.44
N SER A 159 1.65 -4.85 15.41
CA SER A 159 3.08 -4.82 15.13
C SER A 159 3.52 -6.13 14.46
N GLY A 160 4.53 -6.05 13.59
CA GLY A 160 5.14 -7.19 12.92
C GLY A 160 5.81 -8.17 13.88
N GLU A 161 6.10 -7.75 15.11
CA GLU A 161 6.74 -8.56 16.15
C GLU A 161 5.75 -9.39 16.98
N GLU A 162 4.45 -9.07 16.91
CA GLU A 162 3.42 -9.75 17.68
C GLU A 162 3.05 -11.11 17.07
N ASP A 163 2.78 -12.07 17.96
CA ASP A 163 2.31 -13.42 17.60
C ASP A 163 0.80 -13.60 17.82
N PHE A 164 0.17 -12.75 18.64
CA PHE A 164 -1.25 -12.83 18.97
C PHE A 164 -1.92 -11.47 18.82
N CYS A 165 -3.18 -11.48 18.35
CA CYS A 165 -3.98 -10.28 18.21
C CYS A 165 -4.46 -9.80 19.58
N THR A 166 -4.11 -8.58 19.98
CA THR A 166 -4.54 -8.02 21.28
C THR A 166 -6.04 -7.73 21.34
N ASP A 167 -6.72 -7.66 20.19
CA ASP A 167 -8.14 -7.32 20.11
C ASP A 167 -9.06 -8.55 20.18
N CYS A 168 -8.63 -9.70 19.66
CA CYS A 168 -9.47 -10.91 19.59
C CYS A 168 -8.78 -12.21 20.05
N GLY A 169 -7.50 -12.16 20.42
CA GLY A 169 -6.72 -13.31 20.88
C GLY A 169 -6.30 -14.31 19.80
N ALA A 170 -6.68 -14.09 18.54
CA ALA A 170 -6.29 -14.97 17.45
C ALA A 170 -4.78 -14.94 17.18
N ILE A 171 -4.21 -16.07 16.76
CA ILE A 171 -2.82 -16.16 16.31
C ILE A 171 -2.64 -15.30 15.05
N LEU A 172 -1.63 -14.45 15.05
CA LEU A 172 -1.31 -13.58 13.92
C LEU A 172 -0.56 -14.34 12.82
N PRO A 173 -0.70 -13.92 11.55
CA PRO A 173 0.11 -14.47 10.47
C PRO A 173 1.60 -14.19 10.73
N LYS A 174 2.47 -15.08 10.26
CA LYS A 174 3.91 -14.82 10.26
C LYS A 174 4.27 -13.74 9.23
N GLU A 175 3.50 -13.68 8.15
CA GLU A 175 3.68 -12.74 7.05
C GLU A 175 3.29 -11.32 7.45
N THR A 176 4.12 -10.36 7.09
CA THR A 176 3.84 -8.92 7.22
C THR A 176 3.02 -8.40 6.04
N LEU A 177 2.55 -7.16 6.11
CA LEU A 177 1.95 -6.51 4.94
C LEU A 177 2.93 -6.39 3.77
N PHE A 178 4.24 -6.36 4.03
CA PHE A 178 5.23 -6.35 2.97
C PHE A 178 5.29 -7.68 2.22
N ASP A 179 4.99 -8.80 2.91
CA ASP A 179 4.89 -10.10 2.27
C ASP A 179 3.65 -10.21 1.38
N LEU A 180 2.50 -9.70 1.84
CA LEU A 180 1.31 -9.53 0.99
C LEU A 180 1.61 -8.62 -0.21
N TYR A 181 2.33 -7.52 -0.01
CA TYR A 181 2.77 -6.64 -1.10
C TYR A 181 3.62 -7.39 -2.13
N LYS A 182 4.54 -8.27 -1.70
CA LYS A 182 5.30 -9.11 -2.65
C LYS A 182 4.44 -10.10 -3.42
N THR A 183 3.34 -10.61 -2.87
CA THR A 183 2.50 -11.56 -3.62
C THR A 183 1.72 -10.88 -4.75
N MET A 184 1.53 -9.56 -4.66
CA MET A 184 0.85 -8.76 -5.69
C MET A 184 1.78 -8.28 -6.81
N HIS A 185 3.10 -8.36 -6.63
CA HIS A 185 4.05 -7.72 -7.53
C HIS A 185 5.26 -8.58 -7.87
N PHE A 186 5.86 -8.30 -9.02
CA PHE A 186 7.16 -8.86 -9.35
C PHE A 186 8.24 -8.35 -8.40
N TYR A 187 9.08 -9.23 -7.86
CA TYR A 187 10.11 -8.87 -6.88
C TYR A 187 11.44 -9.58 -7.12
N CYS A 188 12.52 -8.99 -6.61
CA CYS A 188 13.85 -9.56 -6.68
C CYS A 188 14.02 -10.65 -5.60
N PRO A 189 14.32 -11.91 -5.96
CA PRO A 189 14.47 -12.98 -4.98
C PRO A 189 15.76 -12.91 -4.15
N ALA A 190 16.67 -11.95 -4.43
CA ALA A 190 17.89 -11.78 -3.63
C ALA A 190 17.81 -10.67 -2.59
N CYS A 191 17.04 -9.60 -2.84
CA CYS A 191 16.97 -8.46 -1.94
C CYS A 191 15.53 -8.00 -1.67
N SER A 192 14.54 -8.74 -2.13
CA SER A 192 13.10 -8.50 -1.92
C SER A 192 12.56 -7.17 -2.48
N THR A 193 13.36 -6.44 -3.26
CA THR A 193 12.90 -5.20 -3.93
C THR A 193 11.77 -5.53 -4.90
N VAL A 194 10.64 -4.84 -4.78
CA VAL A 194 9.55 -4.88 -5.77
C VAL A 194 9.95 -4.11 -7.02
N LEU A 195 9.62 -4.68 -8.18
CA LEU A 195 10.16 -4.32 -9.47
C LEU A 195 9.04 -3.96 -10.44
N ALA A 196 9.39 -3.18 -11.45
CA ALA A 196 8.55 -3.07 -12.64
C ALA A 196 8.57 -4.40 -13.40
N ASP A 197 7.43 -4.78 -13.99
CA ASP A 197 7.24 -6.03 -14.78
C ASP A 197 8.17 -6.13 -16.01
N THR A 198 8.78 -5.01 -16.40
CA THR A 198 9.72 -4.90 -17.51
C THR A 198 11.19 -5.08 -17.10
N ALA A 199 11.49 -5.17 -15.79
CA ALA A 199 12.88 -5.27 -15.32
C ALA A 199 13.50 -6.64 -15.65
N SER A 200 14.68 -6.61 -16.29
CA SER A 200 15.52 -7.80 -16.56
C SER A 200 16.61 -7.99 -15.50
N PHE A 201 16.96 -6.92 -14.79
CA PHE A 201 17.91 -6.89 -13.68
C PHE A 201 17.32 -6.12 -12.52
N CYS A 202 17.64 -6.53 -11.30
CA CYS A 202 17.24 -5.81 -10.11
C CYS A 202 17.97 -4.46 -10.03
N PRO A 203 17.25 -3.32 -9.97
CA PRO A 203 17.87 -2.01 -9.90
C PRO A 203 18.51 -1.72 -8.54
N GLN A 204 18.26 -2.53 -7.50
CA GLN A 204 18.86 -2.36 -6.18
C GLN A 204 20.15 -3.16 -6.00
N CYS A 205 20.18 -4.43 -6.43
CA CYS A 205 21.32 -5.33 -6.19
C CYS A 205 22.03 -5.84 -7.47
N GLY A 206 21.52 -5.51 -8.66
CA GLY A 206 22.12 -5.90 -9.94
C GLY A 206 21.91 -7.37 -10.34
N LYS A 207 21.19 -8.16 -9.54
CA LYS A 207 20.89 -9.56 -9.87
C LYS A 207 20.06 -9.64 -11.16
N ARG A 208 20.49 -10.48 -12.10
CA ARG A 208 19.70 -10.83 -13.29
C ARG A 208 18.45 -11.60 -12.87
N LEU A 209 17.30 -11.14 -13.34
CA LEU A 209 16.00 -11.73 -13.06
C LEU A 209 15.75 -12.79 -14.13
N ARG A 210 15.57 -14.04 -13.69
CA ARG A 210 15.43 -15.21 -14.58
C ARG A 210 14.01 -15.74 -14.69
N TYR A 211 13.08 -15.19 -13.92
CA TYR A 211 11.71 -15.66 -13.83
C TYR A 211 10.78 -14.50 -14.17
N ARG A 212 9.86 -14.75 -15.11
CA ARG A 212 8.61 -14.04 -15.29
C ARG A 212 7.50 -14.98 -14.88
#